data_AF-E1X1E2-F1
#
_entry.id   AF-E1X1E2-F1
#
_cell.length_a   1.000
_cell.length_b   1.000
_cell.length_c   1.000
_cell.angle_alpha   90.00
_cell.angle_beta   90.00
_cell.angle_gamma   90.00
#
_symmetry.space_group_name_H-M   'P 1'
#
loop_
_entity.id
_entity.type
_entity.pdbx_description
1 polymer ?
#
loop_
_entity_poly.entity_id
_entity_poly.type
_entity_poly.pdbx_seq_one_letter_code
_entity_poly.pdbx_strand_id
1 'polypeptide(L)'
;MDLIRRKKSILNFKQLKEIGLRSSLINCDGPFLIQKSKNGKQILKSSDPFERNLFKKSQGIFGFRENVILRVKTTQGTSIESNILKGEFDSFKNMELLEREIRSLDFKVRKNSFDIAYFEIIHTHPTGCYLQRDDEYEVISLGGLSEADYMAANYLSEKYGYHFKLKAICPGEITYCSA
;
A
#
# COMPACT_ATOMS: atom_id res chain seq x y z
N MET A 1 -14.93 -8.90 17.61
CA MET A 1 -13.86 -9.11 18.61
C MET A 1 -12.76 -8.11 18.32
N ASP A 2 -12.46 -7.22 19.28
CA ASP A 2 -11.44 -6.18 19.11
C ASP A 2 -10.05 -6.78 18.90
N LEU A 3 -9.58 -6.75 17.64
CA LEU A 3 -8.19 -7.03 17.24
C LEU A 3 -7.16 -6.11 17.94
N ILE A 4 -7.64 -5.11 18.70
CA ILE A 4 -6.86 -4.13 19.45
C ILE A 4 -6.46 -4.65 20.85
N ARG A 5 -7.04 -5.76 21.36
CA ARG A 5 -6.86 -6.19 22.77
C ARG A 5 -5.60 -7.00 23.11
N ARG A 6 -4.77 -7.40 22.13
CA ARG A 6 -3.35 -7.64 22.41
C ARG A 6 -2.63 -6.36 22.02
N LYS A 7 -2.08 -5.62 22.99
CA LYS A 7 -1.33 -4.36 22.78
C LYS A 7 -0.07 -4.63 21.94
N LYS A 8 -0.23 -4.90 20.64
CA LYS A 8 0.84 -4.87 19.67
C LYS A 8 1.25 -3.40 19.58
N SER A 9 2.47 -3.09 20.03
CA SER A 9 3.01 -1.74 19.93
C SER A 9 3.28 -1.46 18.45
N ILE A 10 2.39 -0.69 17.82
CA ILE A 10 2.55 -0.29 16.43
C ILE A 10 3.79 0.60 16.35
N LEU A 11 4.77 0.16 15.58
CA LEU A 11 5.98 0.91 15.30
C LEU A 11 5.69 1.99 14.28
N ASN A 12 6.19 3.20 14.53
CA ASN A 12 6.20 4.26 13.52
C ASN A 12 7.44 4.18 12.62
N PHE A 13 7.42 4.93 11.52
CA PHE A 13 8.53 4.93 10.55
C PHE A 13 9.90 5.28 11.16
N LYS A 14 9.97 6.21 12.11
CA LYS A 14 11.24 6.58 12.78
C LYS A 14 11.77 5.44 13.64
N GLN A 15 10.90 4.79 14.41
CA GLN A 15 11.25 3.63 15.22
C GLN A 15 11.72 2.46 14.34
N LEU A 16 11.06 2.21 13.21
CA LEU A 16 11.54 1.21 12.24
C LEU A 16 12.90 1.55 11.66
N LYS A 17 13.18 2.83 11.42
CA LYS A 17 14.49 3.25 10.93
C LYS A 17 15.59 2.98 11.95
N GLU A 18 15.33 3.27 13.22
CA GLU A 18 16.26 2.96 14.32
C GLU A 18 16.52 1.45 14.45
N ILE A 19 15.48 0.63 14.30
CA ILE A 19 15.59 -0.82 14.31
C ILE A 19 16.38 -1.31 13.09
N GLY A 20 16.11 -0.78 11.89
CA GLY A 20 16.80 -1.15 10.66
C GLY A 20 18.29 -0.79 10.63
N LEU A 21 18.74 0.16 11.47
CA LEU A 21 20.18 0.41 11.66
C LEU A 21 20.88 -0.67 12.50
N ARG A 22 20.12 -1.44 13.29
CA ARG A 22 20.64 -2.42 14.25
C ARG A 22 20.28 -3.86 13.89
N SER A 23 19.45 -4.05 12.86
CA SER A 23 18.88 -5.33 12.45
C SER A 23 19.11 -5.56 10.96
N SER A 24 19.33 -6.81 10.58
CA SER A 24 19.39 -7.25 9.18
C SER A 24 18.00 -7.55 8.57
N LEU A 25 16.93 -7.45 9.37
CA LEU A 25 15.55 -7.72 8.93
C LEU A 25 15.03 -6.66 7.94
N ILE A 26 15.43 -5.41 8.13
CA ILE A 26 15.06 -4.27 7.28
C ILE A 26 16.31 -3.42 7.11
N ASN A 27 16.74 -3.23 5.86
CA ASN A 27 17.94 -2.45 5.57
C ASN A 27 17.58 -0.98 5.40
N CYS A 28 18.36 -0.09 6.02
CA CYS A 28 18.27 1.33 5.73
C CYS A 28 18.95 1.64 4.39
N ASP A 29 18.22 2.22 3.44
CA ASP A 29 18.74 2.66 2.15
C ASP A 29 18.33 4.12 1.88
N GLY A 30 19.21 5.04 2.30
CA GLY A 30 18.96 6.48 2.21
C GLY A 30 17.74 6.94 3.03
N PRO A 31 16.78 7.67 2.43
CA PRO A 31 15.57 8.13 3.12
C PRO A 31 14.50 7.03 3.26
N PHE A 32 14.76 5.84 2.73
CA PHE A 32 13.83 4.70 2.71
C PHE A 32 14.39 3.51 3.48
N LEU A 33 13.51 2.54 3.72
CA LEU A 33 13.83 1.25 4.27
C LEU A 33 13.50 0.18 3.22
N ILE A 34 14.31 -0.88 3.13
CA ILE A 34 14.08 -1.99 2.20
C ILE A 34 13.82 -3.26 2.98
N GLN A 35 12.69 -3.89 2.66
CA GLN A 35 12.35 -5.22 3.14
C GLN A 35 12.42 -6.20 1.96
N LYS A 36 13.06 -7.35 2.17
CA LYS A 36 12.98 -8.49 1.25
C LYS A 36 11.98 -9.51 1.79
N SER A 37 11.10 -10.01 0.93
CA SER A 37 10.21 -11.14 1.22
C SER A 37 10.29 -12.16 0.08
N LYS A 38 9.60 -13.30 0.24
CA LYS A 38 9.45 -14.29 -0.84
C LYS A 38 8.81 -13.71 -2.10
N ASN A 39 7.95 -12.70 -1.93
CA ASN A 39 7.17 -12.09 -3.01
C ASN A 39 7.89 -10.92 -3.68
N GLY A 40 9.11 -10.59 -3.23
CA GLY A 40 9.94 -9.55 -3.83
C GLY A 40 10.53 -8.58 -2.83
N LYS A 41 10.88 -7.39 -3.31
CA LYS A 41 11.38 -6.29 -2.47
C LYS A 41 10.25 -5.29 -2.25
N GLN A 42 10.12 -4.82 -1.03
CA GLN A 42 9.21 -3.73 -0.67
C GLN A 42 10.03 -2.54 -0.18
N ILE A 43 9.68 -1.37 -0.70
CA ILE A 43 10.23 -0.09 -0.23
C ILE A 43 9.29 0.45 0.83
N LEU A 44 9.80 0.66 2.04
CA LEU A 44 9.09 1.28 3.14
C LEU A 44 9.50 2.75 3.21
N LYS A 45 8.52 3.65 3.18
CA LYS A 45 8.72 5.09 3.31
C LYS A 45 7.81 5.69 4.37
N SER A 46 8.14 6.90 4.83
CA SER A 46 7.20 7.69 5.62
C SER A 46 6.01 8.09 4.75
N SER A 47 4.81 7.97 5.30
CA SER A 47 3.60 8.38 4.60
C SER A 47 3.61 9.88 4.31
N ASP A 48 3.27 10.25 3.09
CA ASP A 48 3.12 11.65 2.67
C ASP A 48 1.77 12.25 3.16
N PRO A 49 1.54 13.57 3.02
CA PRO A 49 0.30 14.18 3.48
C PRO A 49 -0.98 13.61 2.86
N PHE A 50 -0.92 13.19 1.58
CA PHE A 50 -2.06 12.55 0.91
C PHE A 50 -2.34 11.17 1.53
N GLU A 51 -1.30 10.36 1.72
CA GLU A 51 -1.41 9.02 2.29
C GLU A 51 -1.94 9.06 3.71
N ARG A 52 -1.45 9.99 4.54
CA ARG A 52 -1.97 10.22 5.90
C ARG A 52 -3.44 10.62 5.89
N ASN A 53 -3.86 11.47 4.94
CA ASN A 53 -5.26 11.88 4.83
C ASN A 53 -6.15 10.70 4.40
N LEU A 54 -5.72 9.92 3.41
CA LEU A 54 -6.43 8.71 2.98
C LEU A 54 -6.57 7.71 4.14
N PHE A 55 -5.50 7.49 4.91
CA PHE A 55 -5.54 6.60 6.08
C PHE A 55 -6.51 7.09 7.16
N LYS A 56 -6.52 8.40 7.45
CA LYS A 56 -7.50 9.00 8.38
C LYS A 56 -8.93 8.79 7.91
N LYS A 57 -9.21 8.85 6.61
CA LYS A 57 -10.55 8.54 6.05
C LYS A 57 -10.95 7.08 6.23
N SER A 58 -9.99 6.18 6.42
CA SER A 58 -10.24 4.76 6.73
C SER A 58 -10.59 4.54 8.20
N GLN A 59 -10.29 5.51 9.09
CA GLN A 59 -10.63 5.46 10.51
C GLN A 59 -12.04 6.03 10.72
N GLY A 60 -13.05 5.18 10.62
CA GLY A 60 -14.44 5.55 10.91
C GLY A 60 -14.77 5.44 12.40
N ILE A 61 -15.90 6.05 12.79
CA ILE A 61 -16.45 5.97 14.16
C ILE A 61 -16.73 4.52 14.57
N PHE A 62 -17.15 3.68 13.62
CA PHE A 62 -17.53 2.28 13.84
C PHE A 62 -16.39 1.28 13.61
N GLY A 63 -15.16 1.76 13.37
CA GLY A 63 -13.99 0.92 13.11
C GLY A 63 -13.26 1.28 11.82
N PHE A 64 -12.25 0.49 11.51
CA PHE A 64 -11.44 0.67 10.32
C PHE A 64 -12.16 0.12 9.08
N ARG A 65 -12.16 0.90 8.00
CA ARG A 65 -12.66 0.48 6.69
C ARG A 65 -11.58 0.71 5.64
N GLU A 66 -11.17 -0.35 4.98
CA GLU A 66 -10.20 -0.26 3.88
C GLU A 66 -10.69 0.66 2.77
N ASN A 67 -9.81 1.57 2.36
CA ASN A 67 -10.00 2.48 1.24
C ASN A 67 -8.96 2.19 0.17
N VAL A 68 -9.39 2.26 -1.08
CA VAL A 68 -8.53 2.08 -2.25
C VAL A 68 -8.71 3.22 -3.23
N ILE A 69 -7.61 3.71 -3.77
CA ILE A 69 -7.54 4.71 -4.83
C ILE A 69 -6.66 4.15 -5.93
N LEU A 70 -7.12 4.27 -7.17
CA LEU A 70 -6.30 4.13 -8.35
C LEU A 70 -5.77 5.51 -8.75
N ARG A 71 -4.48 5.60 -8.99
CA ARG A 71 -3.87 6.81 -9.55
C ARG A 71 -3.16 6.45 -10.83
N VAL A 72 -3.48 7.13 -11.92
CA VAL A 72 -2.71 7.03 -13.16
C VAL A 72 -1.64 8.11 -13.18
N LYS A 73 -0.42 7.72 -13.53
CA LYS A 73 0.73 8.61 -13.72
C LYS A 73 1.00 8.70 -15.21
N THR A 74 1.05 9.92 -15.74
CA THR A 74 1.31 10.16 -17.15
C THR A 74 2.79 10.37 -17.41
N THR A 75 3.24 10.14 -18.64
CA THR A 75 4.63 10.40 -19.04
C THR A 75 4.99 11.88 -18.93
N GLN A 76 4.00 12.77 -19.02
CA GLN A 76 4.12 14.22 -18.88
C GLN A 76 4.25 14.70 -17.41
N GLY A 77 4.25 13.78 -16.44
CA GLY A 77 4.40 14.12 -15.02
C GLY A 77 3.11 14.49 -14.30
N THR A 78 1.95 14.33 -14.95
CA THR A 78 0.63 14.57 -14.36
C THR A 78 0.15 13.32 -13.62
N SER A 79 -0.67 13.51 -12.58
CA SER A 79 -1.41 12.41 -11.97
C SER A 79 -2.90 12.68 -11.94
N ILE A 80 -3.69 11.65 -12.27
CA ILE A 80 -5.15 11.69 -12.17
C ILE A 80 -5.58 10.55 -11.23
N GLU A 81 -6.45 10.86 -10.29
CA GLU A 81 -6.93 9.91 -9.28
C GLU A 81 -8.37 9.47 -9.56
N SER A 82 -8.67 8.22 -9.19
CA SER A 82 -10.03 7.69 -9.18
C SER A 82 -10.81 8.22 -8.00
N ASN A 83 -12.09 7.86 -7.94
CA ASN A 83 -12.83 7.97 -6.69
C ASN A 83 -12.27 6.98 -5.64
N ILE A 84 -12.53 7.28 -4.36
CA ILE A 84 -12.20 6.35 -3.27
C ILE A 84 -13.15 5.16 -3.31
N LEU A 85 -12.61 3.97 -3.56
CA LEU A 85 -13.29 2.69 -3.46
C LEU A 85 -13.23 2.23 -2.01
N LYS A 86 -14.36 1.77 -1.45
CA LYS A 86 -14.45 1.36 -0.04
C LYS A 86 -14.81 -0.11 0.06
N GLY A 87 -14.03 -0.91 0.78
CA GLY A 87 -14.33 -2.33 1.01
C GLY A 87 -13.08 -3.15 1.30
N GLU A 88 -13.28 -4.34 1.88
CA GLU A 88 -12.22 -5.34 2.12
C GLU A 88 -11.78 -5.93 0.78
N PHE A 89 -10.48 -5.87 0.46
CA PHE A 89 -9.95 -6.26 -0.85
C PHE A 89 -9.71 -7.78 -1.04
N ASP A 90 -10.39 -8.60 -0.25
CA ASP A 90 -10.23 -10.06 -0.24
C ASP A 90 -11.16 -10.78 -1.26
N SER A 91 -11.90 -10.05 -2.10
CA SER A 91 -12.93 -10.63 -2.98
C SER A 91 -12.88 -10.14 -4.43
N PHE A 92 -13.26 -11.05 -5.35
CA PHE A 92 -13.39 -10.80 -6.80
C PHE A 92 -14.32 -9.61 -7.14
N LYS A 93 -15.29 -9.28 -6.29
CA LYS A 93 -16.21 -8.14 -6.50
C LYS A 93 -15.48 -6.79 -6.58
N ASN A 94 -14.32 -6.66 -5.93
CA ASN A 94 -13.55 -5.43 -6.00
C ASN A 94 -12.72 -5.32 -7.28
N MET A 95 -12.44 -6.44 -7.95
CA MET A 95 -11.69 -6.43 -9.21
C MET A 95 -12.50 -5.75 -10.32
N GLU A 96 -13.80 -6.04 -10.43
CA GLU A 96 -14.67 -5.35 -11.40
C GLU A 96 -14.74 -3.83 -11.18
N LEU A 97 -14.72 -3.40 -9.92
CA LEU A 97 -14.68 -1.97 -9.56
C LEU A 97 -13.34 -1.34 -9.96
N LEU A 98 -12.22 -2.01 -9.68
CA LEU A 98 -10.89 -1.57 -10.13
C LEU A 98 -10.84 -1.45 -11.65
N GLU A 99 -11.31 -2.46 -12.37
CA GLU A 99 -11.36 -2.45 -13.84
C GLU A 99 -12.17 -1.29 -14.41
N ARG A 100 -13.30 -0.97 -13.78
CA ARG A 100 -14.13 0.18 -14.17
C ARG A 100 -13.40 1.50 -13.97
N GLU A 101 -12.73 1.67 -12.83
CA GLU A 101 -11.95 2.87 -12.56
C GLU A 101 -10.71 2.97 -13.47
N ILE A 102 -10.05 1.87 -13.81
CA ILE A 102 -8.96 1.83 -14.79
C ILE A 102 -9.43 2.35 -16.15
N ARG A 103 -10.56 1.86 -16.66
CA ARG A 103 -11.14 2.33 -17.93
C ARG A 103 -11.52 3.81 -17.88
N SER A 104 -12.08 4.26 -16.77
CA SER A 104 -12.43 5.67 -16.54
C SER A 104 -11.19 6.57 -16.55
N LEU A 105 -10.12 6.15 -15.89
CA LEU A 105 -8.85 6.87 -15.86
C LEU A 105 -8.16 6.87 -17.23
N ASP A 106 -8.12 5.73 -17.93
CA ASP A 106 -7.57 5.63 -19.28
C ASP A 106 -8.29 6.59 -20.24
N PHE A 107 -9.62 6.61 -20.20
CA PHE A 107 -10.42 7.56 -20.98
C PHE A 107 -10.09 9.02 -20.64
N LYS A 108 -9.99 9.36 -19.35
CA LYS A 108 -9.62 10.72 -18.90
C LYS A 108 -8.23 11.12 -19.37
N VAL A 109 -7.25 10.23 -19.30
CA VAL A 109 -5.87 10.47 -19.77
C VAL A 109 -5.86 10.73 -21.28
N ARG A 110 -6.48 9.84 -22.07
CA ARG A 110 -6.55 9.96 -23.53
C ARG A 110 -7.33 11.20 -23.97
N LYS A 111 -8.42 11.55 -23.28
CA LYS A 111 -9.20 12.78 -23.53
C LYS A 111 -8.34 14.04 -23.39
N ASN A 112 -7.35 14.04 -22.51
CA ASN A 112 -6.41 15.14 -22.32
C ASN A 112 -5.14 15.02 -23.20
N SER A 113 -5.11 14.08 -24.15
CA SER A 113 -3.94 13.83 -25.02
C SER A 113 -2.64 13.53 -24.24
N PHE A 114 -2.77 12.86 -23.10
CA PHE A 114 -1.64 12.39 -22.31
C PHE A 114 -1.40 10.89 -22.55
N ASP A 115 -0.18 10.45 -22.26
CA ASP A 115 0.19 9.03 -22.32
C ASP A 115 0.31 8.45 -20.92
N ILE A 116 -0.15 7.22 -20.75
CA ILE A 116 -0.05 6.51 -19.48
C ILE A 116 1.38 5.99 -19.31
N ALA A 117 2.05 6.39 -18.23
CA ALA A 117 3.31 5.78 -17.82
C ALA A 117 3.06 4.51 -17.01
N TYR A 118 2.20 4.60 -15.98
CA TYR A 118 1.82 3.46 -15.13
C TYR A 118 0.59 3.79 -14.28
N PHE A 119 0.00 2.75 -13.69
CA PHE A 119 -1.03 2.88 -12.66
C PHE A 119 -0.45 2.60 -11.27
N GLU A 120 -0.96 3.29 -10.26
CA GLU A 120 -0.74 3.00 -8.84
C GLU A 120 -2.05 2.48 -8.23
N ILE A 121 -2.01 1.32 -7.61
CA ILE A 121 -3.08 0.83 -6.71
C ILE A 121 -2.66 1.18 -5.29
N ILE A 122 -3.39 2.09 -4.66
CA ILE A 122 -3.10 2.60 -3.32
C ILE A 122 -4.19 2.13 -2.38
N HIS A 123 -3.87 1.33 -1.38
CA HIS A 123 -4.83 0.82 -0.40
C HIS A 123 -4.37 1.04 1.05
N THR A 124 -5.33 1.09 1.97
CA THR A 124 -5.07 1.25 3.41
C THR A 124 -5.27 -0.06 4.15
N HIS A 125 -4.35 -0.43 5.04
CA HIS A 125 -4.46 -1.64 5.88
C HIS A 125 -4.71 -1.31 7.35
N PRO A 126 -5.51 -2.09 8.09
CA PRO A 126 -5.70 -1.89 9.52
C PRO A 126 -4.45 -2.26 10.32
N THR A 127 -3.58 -3.10 9.77
CA THR A 127 -2.42 -3.69 10.43
C THR A 127 -1.14 -2.92 10.10
N GLY A 128 -0.48 -2.45 11.15
CA GLY A 128 0.82 -1.79 11.06
C GLY A 128 1.98 -2.77 11.16
N CYS A 129 3.19 -2.23 11.24
CA CYS A 129 4.34 -2.99 11.71
C CYS A 129 4.35 -3.03 13.24
N TYR A 130 4.67 -4.18 13.84
CA TYR A 130 4.78 -4.32 15.29
C TYR A 130 5.83 -5.36 15.67
N LEU A 131 6.43 -5.20 16.85
CA LEU A 131 7.24 -6.24 17.46
C LEU A 131 6.31 -7.27 18.11
N GLN A 132 6.59 -8.54 17.83
CA GLN A 132 5.99 -9.68 18.50
C GLN A 132 7.12 -10.50 19.12
N ARG A 133 6.91 -10.99 20.34
CA ARG A 133 7.80 -11.98 20.94
C ARG A 133 7.31 -13.37 20.53
N ASP A 134 8.20 -14.13 19.90
CA ASP A 134 7.99 -15.53 19.53
C ASP A 134 9.02 -16.35 20.30
N ASP A 135 8.57 -16.96 21.40
CA ASP A 135 9.40 -17.61 22.41
C ASP A 135 10.55 -16.72 22.94
N GLU A 136 11.80 -17.03 22.54
CA GLU A 136 13.02 -16.31 22.93
C GLU A 136 13.39 -15.18 21.96
N TYR A 137 12.71 -15.06 20.81
CA TYR A 137 13.06 -14.13 19.75
C TYR A 137 12.08 -12.95 19.67
N GLU A 138 12.60 -11.77 19.34
CA GLU A 138 11.79 -10.65 18.89
C GLU A 138 11.65 -10.70 17.36
N VAL A 139 10.41 -10.83 16.89
CA VAL A 139 10.07 -10.87 15.47
C VAL A 139 9.34 -9.59 15.08
N ILE A 140 9.83 -8.95 14.02
CA ILE A 140 9.12 -7.83 13.40
C ILE A 140 8.04 -8.41 12.48
N SER A 141 6.78 -8.20 12.86
CA SER A 141 5.63 -8.57 12.04
C SER A 141 5.22 -7.39 11.17
N LEU A 142 5.05 -7.64 9.87
CA LEU A 142 4.87 -6.62 8.84
C LEU A 142 3.49 -6.79 8.19
N GLY A 143 2.70 -5.71 8.16
CA GLY A 143 1.37 -5.66 7.55
C GLY A 143 1.37 -4.99 6.17
N GLY A 144 2.43 -5.20 5.38
CA GLY A 144 2.64 -4.58 4.07
C GLY A 144 1.91 -5.30 2.93
N LEU A 145 2.47 -5.22 1.73
CA LEU A 145 1.89 -5.85 0.53
C LEU A 145 1.90 -7.38 0.65
N SER A 146 0.73 -7.98 0.43
CA SER A 146 0.48 -9.42 0.45
C SER A 146 0.70 -10.06 -0.91
N GLU A 147 0.74 -11.39 -0.96
CA GLU A 147 0.79 -12.14 -2.23
C GLU A 147 -0.43 -11.85 -3.12
N ALA A 148 -1.61 -11.72 -2.52
CA ALA A 148 -2.85 -11.39 -3.23
C ALA A 148 -2.76 -10.04 -3.96
N ASP A 149 -2.10 -9.05 -3.34
CA ASP A 149 -1.88 -7.74 -3.96
C ASP A 149 -1.03 -7.84 -5.23
N TYR A 150 0.06 -8.62 -5.17
CA TYR A 150 0.91 -8.87 -6.33
C TYR A 150 0.19 -9.64 -7.43
N MET A 151 -0.59 -10.67 -7.07
CA MET A 151 -1.39 -11.42 -8.03
C MET A 151 -2.42 -10.53 -8.74
N ALA A 152 -3.10 -9.63 -8.00
CA ALA A 152 -4.02 -8.66 -8.56
C ALA A 152 -3.33 -7.69 -9.52
N ALA A 153 -2.17 -7.14 -9.14
CA ALA A 153 -1.40 -6.25 -10.01
C ALA A 153 -0.90 -6.95 -11.27
N ASN A 154 -0.44 -8.20 -11.17
CA ASN A 154 0.01 -8.98 -12.32
C ASN A 154 -1.14 -9.26 -13.28
N TYR A 155 -2.29 -9.70 -12.77
CA TYR A 155 -3.51 -9.90 -13.57
C TYR A 155 -3.91 -8.63 -14.34
N LEU A 156 -3.94 -7.48 -13.65
CA LEU A 156 -4.28 -6.20 -14.28
C LEU A 156 -3.23 -5.78 -15.32
N SER A 157 -1.95 -6.04 -15.05
CA SER A 157 -0.87 -5.73 -15.98
C SER A 157 -0.99 -6.54 -17.27
N GLU A 158 -1.24 -7.85 -17.16
CA GLU A 158 -1.44 -8.74 -18.32
C GLU A 158 -2.69 -8.34 -19.12
N LYS A 159 -3.79 -8.02 -18.43
CA LYS A 159 -5.06 -7.70 -19.08
C LYS A 159 -5.06 -6.37 -19.82
N TYR A 160 -4.43 -5.34 -19.27
CA TYR A 160 -4.48 -3.98 -19.81
C TYR A 160 -3.18 -3.55 -20.52
N GLY A 161 -2.10 -4.32 -20.41
CA GLY A 161 -0.81 -3.97 -21.03
C GLY A 161 -0.11 -2.78 -20.38
N TYR A 162 -0.47 -2.43 -19.14
CA TYR A 162 0.15 -1.34 -18.38
C TYR A 162 0.89 -1.88 -17.17
N HIS A 163 1.91 -1.16 -16.71
CA HIS A 163 2.57 -1.47 -15.44
C HIS A 163 1.72 -0.98 -14.25
N PHE A 164 1.54 -1.83 -13.24
CA PHE A 164 0.87 -1.50 -12.00
C PHE A 164 1.84 -1.51 -10.82
N LYS A 165 1.91 -0.39 -10.10
CA LYS A 165 2.63 -0.25 -8.84
C LYS A 165 1.66 -0.36 -7.68
N LEU A 166 2.08 -1.00 -6.60
CA LEU A 166 1.27 -1.20 -5.41
C LEU A 166 1.76 -0.30 -4.28
N LYS A 167 0.83 0.25 -3.49
CA LYS A 167 1.12 1.01 -2.28
C LYS A 167 0.17 0.67 -1.14
N ALA A 168 0.67 0.08 -0.06
CA ALA A 168 -0.06 -0.18 1.18
C ALA A 168 0.25 0.90 2.23
N ILE A 169 -0.77 1.65 2.65
CA ILE A 169 -0.67 2.65 3.72
C ILE A 169 -1.12 2.01 5.03
N CYS A 170 -0.22 1.95 6.01
CA CYS A 170 -0.43 1.25 7.26
C CYS A 170 -0.33 2.22 8.46
N PRO A 171 -0.81 1.82 9.64
CA PRO A 171 -0.54 2.54 10.89
C PRO A 171 0.95 2.83 11.11
N GLY A 172 1.25 3.88 11.88
CA GLY A 172 2.64 4.29 12.18
C GLY A 172 3.26 5.22 11.14
N GLU A 173 2.45 5.79 10.24
CA GLU A 173 2.92 6.66 9.14
C GLU A 173 3.90 5.95 8.21
N ILE A 174 3.62 4.68 7.90
CA ILE A 174 4.44 3.83 7.04
C ILE A 174 3.64 3.51 5.79
N THR A 175 4.29 3.65 4.64
CA THR A 175 3.76 3.19 3.36
C THR A 175 4.73 2.19 2.73
N TYR A 176 4.21 1.02 2.41
CA TYR A 176 4.92 -0.01 1.65
C TYR A 176 4.66 0.23 0.17
N CYS A 177 5.69 0.14 -0.65
CA CYS A 177 5.62 0.27 -2.10
C CYS A 177 6.22 -0.98 -2.74
N SER A 178 5.60 -1.48 -3.81
CA SER A 178 6.24 -2.48 -4.66
C SER A 178 7.53 -1.90 -5.25
N ALA A 179 8.63 -2.65 -5.18
CA ALA A 179 9.89 -2.26 -5.82
C ALA A 179 9.85 -2.44 -7.34
#